data_AF-A0A8W8JTJ7-F1
#
_entry.id   AF-A0A8W8JTJ7-F1
#
_cell.length_a   1.000
_cell.length_b   1.000
_cell.length_c   1.000
_cell.angle_alpha   90.00
_cell.angle_beta   90.00
_cell.angle_gamma   90.00
#
_symmetry.space_group_name_H-M   'P 1'
#
loop_
_entity.id
_entity.type
_entity.pdbx_description
1 polymer ?
#
loop_
_entity_poly.entity_id
_entity_poly.type
_entity_poly.pdbx_seq_one_letter_code
_entity_poly.pdbx_strand_id
1 'polypeptide(L)'
;MEDNISFGLMALYTASLMVPRLISRKQPGAGKKLIFDWRLLKCVTLLYQSLFLFSVSLMNISLAFFLAVILMPITVIVQPTKIRLLLWIQKFFLLLVSPGVLLFIAAVITSYGEKHADFLDLLVNSWSFMKTNIFLTIIDKYFFGSWMFSLFSFVILPNWLMFWSIAHCSIE
;
A
#
# COMPACT_ATOMS: atom_id res chain seq x y z
N MET A 1 -11.59 -4.48 -22.11
CA MET A 1 -12.00 -3.44 -21.12
C MET A 1 -11.24 -3.62 -19.81
N GLU A 2 -11.17 -4.85 -19.30
CA GLU A 2 -10.40 -5.23 -18.10
C GLU A 2 -8.92 -4.83 -18.19
N ASP A 3 -8.27 -5.05 -19.33
CA ASP A 3 -6.86 -4.69 -19.50
C ASP A 3 -6.62 -3.18 -19.35
N ASN A 4 -7.47 -2.33 -19.93
CA ASN A 4 -7.33 -0.87 -19.83
C ASN A 4 -7.46 -0.37 -18.38
N ILE A 5 -8.35 -0.96 -17.60
CA ILE A 5 -8.53 -0.63 -16.17
C ILE A 5 -7.29 -1.06 -15.39
N SER A 6 -6.75 -2.25 -15.67
CA SER A 6 -5.54 -2.74 -15.01
C SER A 6 -4.31 -1.88 -15.32
N PHE A 7 -4.15 -1.43 -16.57
CA PHE A 7 -3.07 -0.51 -16.95
C PHE A 7 -3.21 0.85 -16.27
N GLY A 8 -4.44 1.38 -16.16
CA GLY A 8 -4.70 2.62 -15.42
C GLY A 8 -4.35 2.52 -13.94
N LEU A 9 -4.70 1.40 -13.29
CA LEU A 9 -4.36 1.14 -11.89
C LEU A 9 -2.85 0.98 -11.69
N MET A 10 -2.15 0.31 -12.62
CA MET A 10 -0.69 0.19 -12.58
C MET A 10 0.00 1.54 -12.78
N ALA A 11 -0.51 2.38 -13.69
CA ALA A 11 -0.01 3.74 -13.88
C ALA A 11 -0.22 4.60 -12.62
N LEU A 12 -1.39 4.52 -11.99
CA LEU A 12 -1.67 5.23 -10.73
C LEU A 12 -0.79 4.72 -9.58
N TYR A 13 -0.58 3.42 -9.49
CA TYR A 13 0.30 2.82 -8.49
C TYR A 13 1.75 3.27 -8.68
N THR A 14 2.28 3.21 -9.89
CA THR A 14 3.64 3.68 -10.20
C THR A 14 3.80 5.19 -9.99
N ALA A 15 2.79 6.00 -10.33
CA ALA A 15 2.77 7.43 -10.00
C ALA A 15 2.78 7.66 -8.48
N SER A 16 2.00 6.88 -7.73
CA SER A 16 1.95 6.89 -6.26
C SER A 16 3.31 6.59 -5.65
N LEU A 17 4.08 5.65 -6.21
CA LEU A 17 5.47 5.37 -5.79
C LEU A 17 6.41 6.59 -5.96
N MET A 18 6.15 7.44 -6.96
CA MET A 18 6.95 8.63 -7.25
C MET A 18 6.59 9.87 -6.41
N VAL A 19 5.43 9.87 -5.74
CA VAL A 19 4.93 10.99 -4.90
C VAL A 19 5.98 11.57 -3.94
N PRO A 20 6.72 10.79 -3.12
CA PRO A 20 7.70 11.38 -2.21
C PRO A 20 8.88 12.03 -2.94
N ARG A 21 9.21 11.61 -4.17
CA ARG A 21 10.22 12.29 -4.98
C ARG A 21 9.74 13.64 -5.48
N LEU A 22 8.44 13.77 -5.77
CA LEU A 22 7.82 15.03 -6.16
C LEU A 22 7.73 16.00 -4.97
N ILE A 23 7.40 15.50 -3.78
CA ILE A 23 7.36 16.31 -2.54
C ILE A 23 8.77 16.70 -2.08
N SER A 24 9.76 15.82 -2.27
CA SER A 24 11.18 16.09 -1.93
C SER A 24 11.88 16.97 -2.97
N ARG A 25 11.29 17.17 -4.16
CA ARG A 25 11.82 18.10 -5.17
C ARG A 25 11.71 19.52 -4.61
N LYS A 26 12.83 20.00 -4.04
CA LYS A 26 13.03 21.36 -3.53
C LYS A 26 12.27 22.36 -4.39
N GLN A 27 11.27 23.01 -3.81
CA GLN A 27 10.55 24.10 -4.44
C GLN A 27 11.57 25.23 -4.70
N PRO A 28 11.99 25.49 -5.94
CA PRO A 28 12.96 26.52 -6.23
C PRO A 28 12.23 27.86 -6.16
N GLY A 29 12.27 28.53 -5.00
CA GLY A 29 11.71 29.88 -4.83
C GLY A 29 10.90 30.14 -3.56
N ALA A 30 10.57 29.12 -2.75
CA ALA A 30 9.87 29.35 -1.48
C ALA A 30 10.89 29.61 -0.35
N GLY A 31 11.07 30.87 0.04
CA GLY A 31 11.95 31.34 1.13
C GLY A 31 11.59 30.84 2.55
N LYS A 32 10.79 29.77 2.66
CA LYS A 32 10.52 29.07 3.92
C LYS A 32 10.79 27.58 3.69
N LYS A 33 11.88 27.07 4.26
CA LYS A 33 12.07 25.61 4.45
C LYS A 33 10.81 25.13 5.18
N LEU A 34 9.92 24.39 4.51
CA LEU A 34 8.90 23.63 5.21
C LEU A 34 9.66 22.58 6.01
N ILE A 35 9.93 22.88 7.28
CA ILE A 35 10.53 21.95 8.23
C ILE A 35 9.43 20.93 8.51
N PHE A 36 9.30 19.94 7.63
CA PHE A 36 8.40 18.82 7.85
C PHE A 36 9.00 17.98 8.98
N ASP A 37 8.47 18.15 10.19
CA ASP A 37 8.88 17.31 11.30
C ASP A 37 8.33 15.90 11.10
N TRP A 38 9.24 14.97 10.80
CA TRP A 38 8.92 13.56 10.57
C TRP A 38 8.19 12.93 11.77
N ARG A 39 8.40 13.46 12.98
CA ARG A 39 7.74 13.00 14.20
C ARG A 39 6.26 13.34 14.19
N LEU A 40 5.92 14.56 13.76
CA LEU A 40 4.53 15.00 13.62
C LEU A 40 3.81 14.16 12.56
N LEU A 41 4.44 13.96 11.40
CA LEU A 41 3.87 13.14 10.33
C LEU A 41 3.68 11.69 10.78
N LYS A 42 4.63 11.13 11.54
CA LYS A 42 4.48 9.80 12.14
C LYS A 42 3.30 9.74 13.10
N CYS A 43 3.15 10.72 14.01
CA CYS A 43 2.01 10.79 14.91
C CYS A 43 0.67 10.84 14.16
N VAL A 44 0.53 11.72 13.16
CA VAL A 44 -0.69 11.84 12.38
C VAL A 44 -1.00 10.53 11.64
N THR A 45 0.01 9.90 11.05
CA THR A 45 -0.15 8.61 10.35
C THR A 45 -0.58 7.51 11.31
N LEU A 46 0.01 7.43 12.50
CA LEU A 46 -0.36 6.46 13.53
C LEU A 46 -1.80 6.67 14.04
N LEU A 47 -2.21 7.93 14.25
CA LEU A 47 -3.57 8.26 14.63
C LEU A 47 -4.56 7.84 13.54
N TYR A 48 -4.29 8.20 12.28
CA TYR A 48 -5.10 7.79 11.14
C TYR A 48 -5.22 6.27 11.03
N GLN A 49 -4.11 5.55 11.17
CA GLN A 49 -4.07 4.08 11.14
C GLN A 49 -4.92 3.46 12.27
N SER A 50 -4.83 3.99 13.48
CA SER A 50 -5.59 3.49 14.63
C SER A 50 -7.10 3.69 14.46
N LEU A 51 -7.52 4.88 14.01
CA LEU A 51 -8.92 5.20 13.73
C LEU A 51 -9.49 4.28 12.64
N PHE A 52 -8.74 4.09 11.56
CA PHE A 52 -9.13 3.18 10.50
C PHE A 52 -9.27 1.72 10.99
N LEU A 53 -8.27 1.18 11.68
CA LEU A 53 -8.33 -0.19 12.21
C LEU A 53 -9.51 -0.37 13.15
N PHE A 54 -9.83 0.63 13.97
CA PHE A 54 -11.02 0.62 14.81
C PHE A 54 -12.31 0.56 13.98
N SER A 55 -12.45 1.42 12.96
CA SER A 55 -13.60 1.39 12.05
C SER A 55 -13.76 0.05 11.33
N VAL A 56 -12.66 -0.53 10.83
CA VAL A 56 -12.70 -1.86 10.19
C VAL A 56 -13.05 -2.93 11.19
N SER A 57 -12.57 -2.85 12.43
CA SER A 57 -12.88 -3.82 13.47
C SER A 57 -14.38 -3.89 13.78
N LEU A 58 -15.11 -2.78 13.64
CA LEU A 58 -16.57 -2.74 13.79
C LEU A 58 -17.29 -3.42 12.64
N MET A 59 -16.73 -3.38 11.42
CA MET A 59 -17.32 -4.01 10.24
C MET A 59 -16.95 -5.48 10.11
N ASN A 60 -15.67 -5.81 10.31
CA ASN A 60 -15.12 -7.14 10.18
C ASN A 60 -13.87 -7.30 11.05
N ILE A 61 -14.04 -7.96 12.20
CA ILE A 61 -12.97 -8.19 13.16
C ILE A 61 -11.81 -9.02 12.58
N SER A 62 -12.10 -10.02 11.75
CA SER A 62 -11.09 -10.89 11.16
C SER A 62 -10.20 -10.12 10.20
N LEU A 63 -10.79 -9.31 9.32
CA LEU A 63 -10.05 -8.46 8.39
C LEU A 63 -9.23 -7.40 9.13
N ALA A 64 -9.80 -6.78 10.16
CA ALA A 64 -9.08 -5.83 11.02
C ALA A 64 -7.87 -6.47 11.70
N PHE A 65 -8.01 -7.71 12.20
CA PHE A 65 -6.92 -8.46 12.82
C PHE A 65 -5.79 -8.74 11.82
N PHE A 66 -6.10 -9.25 10.63
CA PHE A 66 -5.09 -9.48 9.59
C PHE A 66 -4.38 -8.19 9.18
N LEU A 67 -5.13 -7.10 8.97
CA LEU A 67 -4.54 -5.80 8.66
C LEU A 67 -3.65 -5.29 9.79
N ALA A 68 -4.05 -5.45 11.05
CA ALA A 68 -3.26 -5.05 12.19
C ALA A 68 -1.95 -5.83 12.27
N VAL A 69 -1.99 -7.16 12.13
CA VAL A 69 -0.80 -8.02 12.16
C VAL A 69 0.19 -7.66 11.05
N ILE A 70 -0.31 -7.29 9.87
CA ILE A 70 0.52 -6.90 8.73
C ILE A 70 1.06 -5.47 8.90
N LEU A 71 0.22 -4.51 9.29
CA LEU A 71 0.58 -3.09 9.32
C LEU A 71 1.35 -2.68 10.58
N MET A 72 1.10 -3.29 11.74
CA MET A 72 1.78 -2.98 13.00
C MET A 72 3.31 -3.10 12.94
N PRO A 73 3.92 -4.22 12.48
CA PRO A 73 5.38 -4.34 12.45
C PRO A 73 6.03 -3.25 11.60
N ILE A 74 5.35 -2.81 10.53
CA ILE A 74 5.83 -1.74 9.64
C ILE A 74 5.90 -0.42 10.40
N THR A 75 4.88 -0.09 11.19
CA THR A 75 4.86 1.18 11.94
C THR A 75 5.99 1.30 12.95
N VAL A 76 6.41 0.17 13.52
CA VAL A 76 7.54 0.07 14.46
C VAL A 76 8.87 0.25 13.71
N ILE A 77 9.04 -0.43 12.58
CA ILE A 77 10.26 -0.40 11.76
C ILE A 77 10.44 0.96 11.07
N VAL A 78 9.35 1.65 10.72
CA VAL A 78 9.43 2.93 9.99
C VAL A 78 9.96 4.05 10.89
N GLN A 79 11.27 4.25 10.83
CA GLN A 79 11.97 5.35 11.48
C GLN A 79 13.03 5.90 10.52
N PRO A 80 13.17 7.23 10.42
CA PRO A 80 14.22 7.78 9.59
C PRO A 80 15.56 7.41 10.25
N THR A 81 16.36 6.62 9.53
CA THR A 81 17.63 6.07 10.04
C THR A 81 18.79 6.54 9.18
N LYS A 82 19.93 6.88 9.79
CA LYS A 82 21.14 7.35 9.07
C LYS A 82 21.87 6.24 8.29
N ILE A 83 21.62 4.97 8.64
CA ILE A 83 22.25 3.80 8.03
C ILE A 83 21.55 3.46 6.71
N ARG A 84 22.28 3.56 5.58
CA ARG A 84 21.72 3.31 4.24
C ARG A 84 21.12 1.91 4.08
N LEU A 85 21.77 0.87 4.62
CA LEU A 85 21.28 -0.51 4.52
C LEU A 85 19.93 -0.69 5.22
N LEU A 86 19.78 -0.14 6.43
CA LEU A 86 18.51 -0.22 7.17
C LEU A 86 17.39 0.51 6.42
N LEU A 87 17.72 1.65 5.80
CA LEU A 87 16.79 2.42 4.99
C LEU A 87 16.34 1.68 3.73
N TRP A 88 17.23 0.93 3.09
CA TRP A 88 16.87 0.05 1.96
C TRP A 88 16.01 -1.12 2.39
N ILE A 89 16.34 -1.80 3.50
CA ILE A 89 15.54 -2.90 4.07
C ILE A 89 14.14 -2.42 4.43
N GLN A 90 14.03 -1.26 5.08
CA GLN A 90 12.76 -0.65 5.44
C GLN A 90 11.92 -0.32 4.19
N LYS A 91 12.54 0.25 3.14
CA LYS A 91 11.85 0.50 1.87
C LYS A 91 11.39 -0.79 1.19
N PHE A 92 12.21 -1.83 1.23
CA PHE A 92 11.85 -3.13 0.66
C PHE A 92 10.66 -3.75 1.41
N PHE A 93 10.69 -3.76 2.74
CA PHE A 93 9.60 -4.27 3.56
C PHE A 93 8.32 -3.45 3.36
N LEU A 94 8.44 -2.13 3.25
CA LEU A 94 7.30 -1.25 2.97
C LEU A 94 6.74 -1.49 1.57
N LEU A 95 7.57 -1.74 0.57
CA LEU A 95 7.14 -2.10 -0.79
C LEU A 95 6.43 -3.46 -0.82
N LEU A 96 6.92 -4.43 -0.05
CA LEU A 96 6.32 -5.76 0.08
C LEU A 96 4.90 -5.69 0.66
N VAL A 97 4.64 -4.70 1.52
CA VAL A 97 3.31 -4.45 2.10
C VAL A 97 2.51 -3.39 1.34
N SER A 98 2.94 -3.03 0.13
CA SER A 98 2.13 -2.18 -0.71
C SER A 98 0.82 -2.91 -1.09
N PRO A 99 -0.31 -2.17 -1.23
CA PRO A 99 -1.59 -2.79 -1.53
C PRO A 99 -1.56 -3.60 -2.83
N GLY A 100 -0.77 -3.19 -3.83
CA GLY A 100 -0.60 -3.95 -5.08
C GLY A 100 0.13 -5.29 -4.86
N VAL A 101 1.18 -5.31 -4.03
CA VAL A 101 1.91 -6.55 -3.73
C VAL A 101 1.09 -7.47 -2.84
N LEU A 102 0.32 -6.95 -1.88
CA LEU A 102 -0.61 -7.74 -1.10
C LEU A 102 -1.68 -8.42 -1.97
N LEU A 103 -2.25 -7.70 -2.95
CA LEU A 103 -3.19 -8.28 -3.91
C LEU A 103 -2.53 -9.37 -4.76
N PHE A 104 -1.28 -9.15 -5.19
CA PHE A 104 -0.53 -10.15 -5.95
C PHE A 104 -0.23 -11.40 -5.11
N ILE A 105 0.22 -11.23 -3.86
CA ILE A 105 0.46 -12.34 -2.93
C ILE A 105 -0.84 -13.12 -2.68
N ALA A 106 -1.95 -12.43 -2.46
CA ALA A 106 -3.26 -13.08 -2.31
C ALA A 106 -3.63 -13.89 -3.55
N ALA A 107 -3.42 -13.34 -4.76
CA ALA A 107 -3.68 -14.03 -6.02
C ALA A 107 -2.78 -15.25 -6.24
N VAL A 108 -1.51 -15.20 -5.78
CA VAL A 108 -0.60 -16.35 -5.82
C VAL A 108 -1.05 -17.43 -4.84
N ILE A 109 -1.45 -17.07 -3.61
CA ILE A 109 -1.92 -18.02 -2.60
C ILE A 109 -3.19 -18.75 -3.10
N THR A 110 -4.14 -18.02 -3.69
CA THR A 110 -5.36 -18.64 -4.23
C THR A 110 -5.05 -19.54 -5.43
N SER A 111 -4.12 -19.13 -6.30
CA SER A 111 -3.73 -19.91 -7.48
C SER A 111 -2.91 -21.15 -7.13
N TYR A 112 -2.16 -21.13 -6.02
CA TYR A 112 -1.35 -22.25 -5.54
C TYR A 112 -2.20 -23.47 -5.16
N GLY A 113 -3.44 -23.24 -4.71
CA GLY A 113 -4.36 -24.31 -4.34
C GLY A 113 -4.95 -25.07 -5.54
N GLU A 114 -4.97 -24.48 -6.74
CA GLU A 114 -5.74 -25.03 -7.86
C GLU A 114 -4.91 -25.85 -8.86
N LYS A 115 -3.61 -25.60 -9.04
CA LYS A 115 -2.79 -26.34 -10.03
C LYS A 115 -1.31 -26.44 -9.63
N HIS A 116 -0.78 -27.67 -9.61
CA HIS A 116 0.66 -27.95 -9.58
C HIS A 116 1.31 -27.70 -10.95
N ALA A 117 1.33 -26.45 -11.40
CA ALA A 117 2.04 -26.04 -12.61
C ALA A 117 3.39 -25.41 -12.27
N ASP A 118 4.30 -25.37 -13.24
CA ASP A 118 5.62 -24.76 -13.12
C ASP A 118 5.56 -23.33 -12.56
N PHE A 119 6.63 -22.88 -11.88
CA PHE A 119 6.67 -21.57 -11.22
C PHE A 119 6.33 -20.39 -12.14
N LEU A 120 6.70 -20.45 -13.42
CA LEU A 120 6.40 -19.40 -14.40
C LEU A 120 4.92 -19.38 -14.77
N ASP A 121 4.31 -20.54 -14.96
CA ASP A 121 2.88 -20.66 -15.26
C ASP A 121 2.03 -20.22 -14.06
N LEU A 122 2.49 -20.52 -12.84
CA LEU A 122 1.85 -20.03 -11.62
C LEU A 122 1.85 -18.49 -11.58
N LEU A 123 2.95 -17.82 -11.93
CA LEU A 123 3.03 -16.36 -11.92
C LEU A 123 2.14 -15.72 -12.99
N VAL A 124 2.12 -16.26 -14.21
CA VAL A 124 1.28 -15.76 -15.29
C VAL A 124 -0.21 -15.96 -14.98
N ASN A 125 -0.55 -17.13 -14.41
CA ASN A 125 -1.93 -17.41 -14.00
C ASN A 125 -2.35 -16.51 -12.82
N SER A 126 -1.48 -16.32 -11.82
CA SER A 126 -1.74 -15.43 -10.69
C SER A 126 -1.94 -13.98 -11.13
N TRP A 127 -1.17 -13.52 -12.13
CA TRP A 127 -1.37 -12.19 -12.71
C TRP A 127 -2.74 -12.04 -13.37
N SER A 128 -3.15 -13.04 -14.16
CA SER A 128 -4.46 -13.06 -14.80
C SER A 128 -5.57 -13.10 -13.76
N PHE A 129 -5.42 -13.93 -12.73
CA PHE A 129 -6.34 -14.04 -11.61
C PHE A 129 -6.46 -12.72 -10.84
N MET A 130 -5.35 -12.03 -10.60
CA MET A 130 -5.35 -10.71 -9.96
C MET A 130 -6.17 -9.69 -10.76
N LYS A 131 -6.00 -9.64 -12.10
CA LYS A 131 -6.77 -8.72 -12.96
C LYS A 131 -8.27 -8.98 -12.85
N THR A 132 -8.67 -10.25 -12.93
CA THR A 132 -10.08 -10.65 -12.83
C THR A 132 -10.66 -10.34 -11.45
N ASN A 133 -9.93 -10.60 -10.36
CA ASN A 133 -10.39 -10.28 -9.00
C ASN A 133 -10.54 -8.77 -8.77
N ILE A 134 -9.63 -7.95 -9.29
CA ILE A 134 -9.77 -6.49 -9.22
C ILE A 134 -11.03 -6.04 -9.97
N PHE A 135 -11.31 -6.60 -11.15
CA PHE A 135 -12.51 -6.26 -11.90
C PHE A 135 -13.79 -6.69 -11.16
N LEU A 136 -13.81 -7.91 -10.62
CA LEU A 136 -14.91 -8.44 -9.82
C LEU A 136 -15.18 -7.57 -8.59
N THR A 137 -14.14 -7.14 -7.86
CA THR A 137 -14.34 -6.25 -6.69
C THR A 137 -14.89 -4.87 -7.06
N ILE A 138 -14.60 -4.36 -8.25
CA ILE A 138 -15.20 -3.11 -8.77
C ILE A 138 -16.68 -3.34 -9.10
N ILE A 139 -16.99 -4.45 -9.77
CA ILE A 139 -18.37 -4.87 -10.06
C ILE A 139 -19.15 -5.03 -8.75
N ASP A 140 -18.60 -5.74 -7.77
CA ASP A 140 -19.25 -5.97 -6.48
C ASP A 140 -19.50 -4.67 -5.72
N LYS A 141 -18.62 -3.69 -5.84
CA LYS A 141 -18.88 -2.35 -5.30
C LYS A 141 -20.07 -1.69 -5.98
N TYR A 142 -20.20 -1.81 -7.30
CA TYR A 142 -21.28 -1.16 -8.05
C TYR A 142 -22.64 -1.85 -7.84
N PHE A 143 -22.68 -3.18 -7.86
CA PHE A 143 -23.92 -3.95 -7.76
C PHE A 143 -24.34 -4.23 -6.32
N PHE A 144 -23.40 -4.56 -5.43
CA PHE A 144 -23.70 -4.97 -4.04
C PHE A 144 -23.30 -3.91 -3.01
N GLY A 145 -22.75 -2.77 -3.42
CA GLY A 145 -22.31 -1.74 -2.49
C GLY A 145 -21.12 -2.17 -1.62
N SER A 146 -20.30 -3.11 -2.10
CA SER A 146 -19.15 -3.62 -1.35
C SER A 146 -18.19 -2.49 -0.94
N TRP A 147 -17.86 -2.46 0.35
CA TRP A 147 -16.99 -1.47 0.97
C TRP A 147 -15.49 -1.78 0.76
N MET A 148 -15.14 -3.00 0.35
CA MET A 148 -13.73 -3.43 0.23
C MET A 148 -12.93 -2.55 -0.73
N PHE A 149 -13.42 -2.36 -1.96
CA PHE A 149 -12.71 -1.54 -2.96
C PHE A 149 -12.49 -0.10 -2.46
N SER A 150 -13.49 0.48 -1.79
CA SER A 150 -13.39 1.81 -1.19
C SER A 150 -12.33 1.86 -0.10
N LEU A 151 -12.24 0.84 0.76
CA LEU A 151 -11.22 0.78 1.79
C LEU A 151 -9.81 0.69 1.25
N PHE A 152 -9.57 -0.21 0.30
CA PHE A 152 -8.24 -0.37 -0.28
C PHE A 152 -7.78 0.92 -0.97
N SER A 153 -8.68 1.59 -1.70
CA SER A 153 -8.37 2.80 -2.47
C SER A 153 -8.23 4.05 -1.60
N PHE A 154 -9.16 4.29 -0.66
CA PHE A 154 -9.24 5.55 0.10
C PHE A 154 -8.58 5.50 1.46
N VAL A 155 -8.22 4.32 1.96
CA VAL A 155 -7.66 4.21 3.31
C VAL A 155 -6.32 3.51 3.32
N ILE A 156 -6.24 2.29 2.79
CA ILE A 156 -5.00 1.50 2.83
C ILE A 156 -3.92 2.15 1.96
N LEU A 157 -4.25 2.57 0.73
CA LEU A 157 -3.32 3.23 -0.18
C LEU A 157 -2.78 4.57 0.37
N PRO A 158 -3.60 5.54 0.81
CA PRO A 158 -3.07 6.79 1.36
C PRO A 158 -2.30 6.60 2.67
N ASN A 159 -2.72 5.68 3.54
CA ASN A 159 -1.97 5.33 4.73
C ASN A 159 -0.57 4.79 4.38
N TRP A 160 -0.49 3.89 3.41
CA TRP A 160 0.78 3.37 2.89
C TRP A 160 1.65 4.50 2.31
N LEU A 161 1.06 5.43 1.56
CA LEU A 161 1.76 6.59 1.01
C LEU A 161 2.34 7.52 2.09
N MET A 162 1.61 7.73 3.19
CA MET A 162 2.13 8.49 4.33
C MET A 162 3.38 7.84 4.91
N PHE A 163 3.38 6.53 5.15
CA PHE A 163 4.58 5.80 5.59
C PHE A 163 5.71 5.84 4.56
N TRP A 164 5.39 5.74 3.27
CA TRP A 164 6.35 5.83 2.17
C TRP A 164 7.03 7.20 2.12
N SER A 165 6.28 8.27 2.41
CA SER A 165 6.81 9.63 2.51
C SER A 165 7.74 9.82 3.71
N ILE A 166 7.40 9.24 4.88
CA ILE A 166 8.25 9.28 6.08
C ILE A 166 9.58 8.57 5.81
N ALA A 167 9.57 7.40 5.17
CA ALA A 167 10.77 6.64 4.83
C ALA A 167 11.69 7.36 3.82
N HIS A 168 11.16 8.32 3.07
CA HIS A 168 11.91 9.14 2.13
C HIS A 168 12.33 10.51 2.70
N CYS A 169 11.83 10.89 3.87
CA CYS A 169 12.24 12.12 4.53
C CYS A 169 13.66 11.96 5.08
N SER A 170 14.61 12.71 4.50
CA SER A 170 16.00 12.73 4.97
C SER A 170 16.07 13.42 6.34
N ILE A 171 16.77 12.80 7.29
CA ILE A 171 17.24 13.50 8.49
C ILE A 171 18.37 14.43 8.02
N GLU A 172 18.18 15.74 8.13
CA GLU A 172 19.32 16.68 8.13
C GLU A 172 20.08 16.55 9.46
#